data_AF-A0A8S4A288-F1
#
_entry.id   AF-A0A8S4A288-F1
#
_cell.length_a   1.000
_cell.length_b   1.000
_cell.length_c   1.000
_cell.angle_alpha   90.00
_cell.angle_beta   90.00
_cell.angle_gamma   90.00
#
_symmetry.space_group_name_H-M   'P 1'
#
loop_
_entity.id
_entity.type
_entity.pdbx_description
1 polymer ?
#
loop_
_entity_poly.entity_id
_entity_poly.type
_entity_poly.pdbx_seq_one_letter_code
_entity_poly.pdbx_strand_id
1 'polypeptide(L)'
;MFNNTELISVNNIEEDIILVSDKMLSYFTLINTWGLGQCLTFFGLIANVLNIVVFLRQGLHDPVNISLLGLSVSDLGSLIFHFLTNLCWAPSIIMMDLPFYPTQIMYFLVWIQILFNRVTTGMTAWIIFERCLCIVLPLKIKSIITPRRTLTFIIALNVMMFSSAIPVFYATRIVWLFDSRRNKSVLGIARIAHNAYIQQVAFWINNILPISFFIFITVCTVILVKSLQKNSKWKEKSVSSQSHAVTSSRDTKVVRMVTIISAVFIVCYAPGAVVFIFILIYPEMAYAGKQKNLVVAVFSVLVQFEGINASANIFIYLTMSSKFKSTFENLFCLYCYNITRRSGSNAPGIRN
;
A
#
# COMPACT_ATOMS: atom_id res chain seq x y z
N MET A 1 -70.67 -13.90 3.14
CA MET A 1 -70.21 -12.88 4.11
C MET A 1 -69.21 -13.57 5.02
N PHE A 2 -67.95 -13.65 4.58
CA PHE A 2 -66.85 -14.26 5.33
C PHE A 2 -66.01 -13.11 5.90
N ASN A 3 -65.95 -12.98 7.22
CA ASN A 3 -64.95 -12.20 7.95
C ASN A 3 -64.04 -13.23 8.64
N ASN A 4 -62.74 -13.31 8.32
CA ASN A 4 -61.65 -12.50 8.90
C ASN A 4 -61.66 -12.60 10.44
N THR A 5 -60.65 -13.07 11.18
CA THR A 5 -59.21 -13.18 10.92
C THR A 5 -58.62 -13.95 12.10
N GLU A 6 -58.10 -15.16 11.90
CA GLU A 6 -57.05 -15.74 12.74
C GLU A 6 -56.05 -16.42 11.81
N LEU A 7 -55.53 -15.62 10.87
CA LEU A 7 -54.16 -15.81 10.42
C LEU A 7 -53.30 -15.44 11.61
N ILE A 8 -52.99 -16.45 12.44
CA ILE A 8 -51.85 -16.41 13.34
C ILE A 8 -50.67 -16.04 12.46
N SER A 9 -50.28 -14.78 12.60
CA SER A 9 -49.13 -14.21 11.95
C SER A 9 -47.93 -15.06 12.30
N VAL A 10 -47.49 -15.87 11.33
CA VAL A 10 -46.07 -16.17 11.14
C VAL A 10 -45.41 -14.82 10.80
N ASN A 11 -45.38 -13.92 11.78
CA ASN A 11 -44.53 -12.74 11.73
C ASN A 11 -43.14 -13.30 11.94
N ASN A 12 -42.45 -13.46 10.81
CA ASN A 12 -41.03 -13.67 10.68
C ASN A 12 -40.28 -12.87 11.76
N ILE A 13 -39.91 -13.55 12.84
CA ILE A 13 -38.72 -13.19 13.59
C ILE A 13 -37.57 -13.69 12.71
N GLU A 14 -37.28 -12.98 11.62
CA GLU A 14 -35.90 -12.93 11.16
C GLU A 14 -35.16 -12.19 12.27
N GLU A 15 -34.65 -12.93 13.26
CA GLU A 15 -33.55 -12.42 14.08
C GLU A 15 -32.48 -11.99 13.08
N ASP A 16 -32.21 -10.69 12.99
CA ASP A 16 -31.10 -10.17 12.20
C ASP A 16 -29.81 -10.79 12.77
N ILE A 17 -29.35 -11.91 12.20
CA ILE A 17 -28.16 -12.63 12.66
C ILE A 17 -26.95 -11.74 12.37
N ILE A 18 -26.49 -11.02 13.39
CA ILE A 18 -25.22 -10.29 13.34
C ILE A 18 -24.08 -11.32 13.44
N LEU A 19 -23.34 -11.54 12.36
CA LEU A 19 -22.27 -12.54 12.29
C LEU A 19 -21.10 -12.22 13.22
N VAL A 20 -20.84 -10.94 13.47
CA VAL A 20 -19.72 -10.46 14.30
C VAL A 20 -20.23 -9.47 15.35
N SER A 21 -20.19 -9.88 16.62
CA SER A 21 -20.58 -9.01 17.73
C SER A 21 -19.57 -7.87 17.96
N ASP A 22 -20.01 -6.76 18.56
CA ASP A 22 -19.15 -5.60 18.85
C ASP A 22 -17.95 -5.96 19.73
N LYS A 23 -18.15 -6.88 20.69
CA LYS A 23 -17.09 -7.38 21.57
C LYS A 23 -16.05 -8.18 20.77
N MET A 24 -16.50 -9.05 19.86
CA MET A 24 -15.60 -9.82 18.98
C MET A 24 -14.81 -8.89 18.06
N LEU A 25 -15.48 -7.91 17.44
CA LEU A 25 -14.82 -6.91 16.61
C LEU A 25 -13.78 -6.10 17.38
N SER A 26 -14.09 -5.73 18.62
CA SER A 26 -13.17 -4.95 19.48
C SER A 26 -11.89 -5.72 19.78
N TYR A 27 -11.97 -6.99 20.19
CA TYR A 27 -10.77 -7.80 20.41
C TYR A 27 -10.01 -8.06 19.11
N PHE A 28 -10.73 -8.35 18.03
CA PHE A 28 -10.11 -8.61 16.74
C PHE A 28 -9.34 -7.39 16.23
N THR A 29 -9.94 -6.21 16.25
CA THR A 29 -9.29 -4.96 15.82
C THR A 29 -8.16 -4.54 16.75
N LEU A 30 -8.27 -4.79 18.07
CA LEU A 30 -7.16 -4.55 19.00
C LEU A 30 -5.93 -5.39 18.61
N ILE A 31 -6.10 -6.68 18.35
CA ILE A 31 -4.99 -7.58 17.99
C ILE A 31 -4.48 -7.28 16.58
N ASN A 32 -5.38 -7.21 15.59
CA ASN A 32 -5.04 -7.07 14.18
C ASN A 32 -4.50 -5.67 13.85
N THR A 33 -5.19 -4.62 14.30
CA THR A 33 -4.85 -3.23 13.94
C THR A 33 -3.78 -2.67 14.88
N TRP A 34 -4.00 -2.72 16.19
CA TRP A 34 -3.11 -2.07 17.16
C TRP A 34 -1.89 -2.93 17.50
N GLY A 35 -2.03 -4.25 17.63
CA GLY A 35 -0.91 -5.15 17.84
C GLY A 35 -0.09 -5.35 16.58
N LEU A 36 -0.62 -6.13 15.63
CA LEU A 36 0.09 -6.54 14.42
C LEU A 36 0.30 -5.37 13.45
N GLY A 37 -0.76 -4.61 13.17
CA GLY A 37 -0.72 -3.50 12.23
C GLY A 37 0.19 -2.36 12.63
N GLN A 38 0.26 -2.01 13.91
CA GLN A 38 1.18 -0.96 14.38
C GLN A 38 2.65 -1.40 14.26
N CYS A 39 2.96 -2.65 14.63
CA CYS A 39 4.31 -3.19 14.45
C CYS A 39 4.73 -3.22 12.98
N LEU A 40 3.83 -3.69 12.11
CA LEU A 40 4.04 -3.75 10.67
C LEU A 40 4.29 -2.37 10.07
N THR A 41 3.40 -1.41 10.36
CA THR A 41 3.53 -0.05 9.83
C THR A 41 4.79 0.64 10.32
N PHE A 42 5.14 0.49 11.61
CA PHE A 42 6.38 1.04 12.15
C PHE A 42 7.63 0.47 11.48
N PHE A 43 7.69 -0.86 11.31
CA PHE A 43 8.78 -1.50 10.55
C PHE A 43 8.83 -0.97 9.11
N GLY A 44 7.68 -0.92 8.44
CA GLY A 44 7.57 -0.44 7.06
C GLY A 44 8.05 1.00 6.89
N LEU A 45 7.76 1.88 7.84
CA LEU A 45 8.23 3.27 7.84
C LEU A 45 9.76 3.32 7.83
N ILE A 46 10.40 2.59 8.76
CA ILE A 46 11.87 2.51 8.83
C ILE A 46 12.42 1.93 7.52
N ALA A 47 11.86 0.82 7.05
CA ALA A 47 12.29 0.15 5.83
C ALA A 47 12.26 1.08 4.61
N ASN A 48 11.18 1.85 4.43
CA ASN A 48 11.05 2.74 3.28
C ASN A 48 11.90 4.00 3.40
N VAL A 49 12.12 4.54 4.61
CA VAL A 49 13.12 5.61 4.82
C VAL A 49 14.51 5.12 4.41
N LEU A 50 14.90 3.91 4.82
CA LEU A 50 16.19 3.31 4.43
C LEU A 50 16.27 3.12 2.90
N ASN A 51 15.21 2.61 2.27
CA ASN A 51 15.15 2.47 0.80
C ASN A 51 15.38 3.82 0.11
N ILE A 52 14.67 4.86 0.54
CA ILE A 52 14.79 6.22 -0.02
C ILE A 52 16.23 6.74 0.10
N VAL A 53 16.83 6.64 1.29
CA VAL A 53 18.22 7.10 1.53
C VAL A 53 19.20 6.36 0.61
N VAL A 54 19.05 5.03 0.46
CA VAL A 54 19.88 4.24 -0.45
C VAL A 54 19.70 4.65 -1.91
N PHE A 55 18.47 4.79 -2.39
CA PHE A 55 18.23 5.16 -3.79
C PHE A 55 18.70 6.60 -4.11
N LEU A 56 18.54 7.53 -3.18
CA LEU A 56 19.12 8.87 -3.30
C LEU A 56 20.65 8.82 -3.37
N ARG A 57 21.30 7.97 -2.55
CA ARG A 57 22.76 7.78 -2.60
C ARG A 57 23.24 7.18 -3.92
N GLN A 58 22.45 6.30 -4.55
CA GLN A 58 22.79 5.70 -5.84
C GLN A 58 22.66 6.67 -7.03
N GLY A 59 21.99 7.81 -6.84
CA GLY A 59 21.78 8.83 -7.86
C GLY A 59 20.62 8.53 -8.82
N LEU A 60 20.04 9.62 -9.35
CA LEU A 60 18.85 9.63 -10.20
C LEU A 60 19.18 9.66 -11.70
N HIS A 61 20.27 9.01 -12.09
CA HIS A 61 20.67 8.90 -13.50
C HIS A 61 20.10 7.66 -14.20
N ASP A 62 19.68 6.67 -13.43
CA ASP A 62 19.10 5.42 -13.93
C ASP A 62 17.57 5.46 -13.73
N PRO A 63 16.75 5.34 -14.79
CA PRO A 63 15.29 5.35 -14.66
C PRO A 63 14.79 4.28 -13.68
N VAL A 64 15.50 3.16 -13.54
CA VAL A 64 15.13 2.11 -12.58
C VAL A 64 15.20 2.62 -11.14
N ASN A 65 16.26 3.34 -10.75
CA ASN A 65 16.37 3.88 -9.40
C ASN A 65 15.31 4.95 -9.15
N ILE A 66 14.96 5.73 -10.17
CA ILE A 66 13.90 6.75 -10.08
C ILE A 66 12.54 6.08 -9.82
N SER A 67 12.21 5.02 -10.58
CA SER A 67 10.96 4.28 -10.39
C SER A 67 10.90 3.62 -9.01
N LEU A 68 11.98 2.98 -8.55
CA LEU A 68 12.03 2.34 -7.23
C LEU A 68 12.03 3.34 -6.06
N LEU A 69 12.63 4.52 -6.26
CA LEU A 69 12.53 5.63 -5.31
C LEU A 69 11.08 6.13 -5.24
N GLY A 70 10.44 6.35 -6.38
CA GLY A 70 9.03 6.77 -6.43
C GLY A 70 8.10 5.78 -5.74
N LEU A 71 8.34 4.49 -5.92
CA LEU A 71 7.63 3.41 -5.21
C LEU A 71 7.87 3.48 -3.69
N SER A 72 9.11 3.66 -3.25
CA SER A 72 9.44 3.77 -1.82
C SER A 72 8.82 5.03 -1.17
N VAL A 73 8.69 6.13 -1.93
CA VAL A 73 8.03 7.35 -1.46
C VAL A 73 6.53 7.15 -1.34
N SER A 74 5.88 6.49 -2.30
CA SER A 74 4.45 6.21 -2.21
C SER A 74 4.12 5.22 -1.08
N ASP A 75 4.95 4.19 -0.92
CA ASP A 75 4.85 3.23 0.19
C ASP A 75 5.07 3.90 1.54
N LEU A 76 6.07 4.80 1.66
CA LEU A 76 6.26 5.57 2.90
C LEU A 76 5.03 6.42 3.23
N GLY A 77 4.48 7.11 2.22
CA GLY A 77 3.26 7.90 2.39
C GLY A 77 2.09 7.06 2.89
N SER A 78 1.80 5.92 2.26
CA SER A 78 0.68 5.07 2.70
C SER A 78 0.91 4.53 4.11
N LEU A 79 2.14 4.14 4.45
CA LEU A 79 2.48 3.65 5.79
C LEU A 79 2.37 4.73 6.87
N ILE A 80 2.68 6.00 6.57
CA ILE A 80 2.48 7.12 7.52
C ILE A 80 1.00 7.24 7.85
N PHE A 81 0.13 7.32 6.85
CA PHE A 81 -1.31 7.50 7.08
C PHE A 81 -1.98 6.25 7.65
N HIS A 82 -1.47 5.06 7.33
CA HIS A 82 -1.90 3.81 7.95
C HIS A 82 -1.49 3.78 9.44
N PHE A 83 -0.25 4.14 9.77
CA PHE A 83 0.21 4.25 11.16
C PHE A 83 -0.67 5.22 11.99
N LEU A 84 -1.01 6.38 11.42
CA LEU A 84 -1.89 7.36 12.07
C LEU A 84 -3.34 6.86 12.21
N THR A 85 -3.84 6.13 11.21
CA THR A 85 -5.17 5.49 11.26
C THR A 85 -5.24 4.47 12.38
N ASN A 86 -4.22 3.61 12.51
CA ASN A 86 -4.17 2.60 13.57
C ASN A 86 -4.08 3.25 14.96
N LEU A 87 -3.38 4.37 15.10
CA LEU A 87 -3.40 5.17 16.33
C LEU A 87 -4.80 5.73 16.65
N CYS A 88 -5.52 6.27 15.66
CA CYS A 88 -6.87 6.79 15.88
C CYS A 88 -7.88 5.71 16.29
N TRP A 89 -7.61 4.44 15.97
CA TRP A 89 -8.42 3.29 16.39
C TRP A 89 -8.10 2.80 17.81
N ALA A 90 -7.01 3.26 18.43
CA ALA A 90 -6.60 2.79 19.74
C ALA A 90 -7.62 3.20 20.83
N PRO A 91 -8.07 2.27 21.70
CA PRO A 91 -9.04 2.60 22.75
C PRO A 91 -8.57 3.74 23.66
N SER A 92 -7.27 3.80 23.98
CA SER A 92 -6.69 4.89 24.78
C SER A 92 -6.81 6.25 24.08
N ILE A 93 -6.55 6.31 22.77
CA ILE A 93 -6.64 7.55 21.97
C ILE A 93 -8.09 8.00 21.83
N ILE A 94 -9.03 7.08 21.65
CA ILE A 94 -10.47 7.41 21.56
C ILE A 94 -10.98 8.04 22.86
N MET A 95 -10.47 7.58 24.01
CA MET A 95 -10.85 8.09 25.33
C MET A 95 -10.10 9.37 25.73
N MET A 96 -9.05 9.76 25.00
CA MET A 96 -8.29 10.99 25.29
C MET A 96 -9.10 12.24 24.96
N ASP A 97 -8.88 13.30 25.75
CA ASP A 97 -9.54 14.59 25.54
C ASP A 97 -8.85 15.43 24.45
N LEU A 98 -8.89 14.94 23.21
CA LEU A 98 -8.28 15.58 22.05
C LEU A 98 -9.12 16.76 21.50
N PRO A 99 -8.50 17.72 20.79
CA PRO A 99 -9.21 18.83 20.13
C PRO A 99 -9.97 18.40 18.86
N PHE A 100 -10.07 17.09 18.61
CA PHE A 100 -10.76 16.49 17.48
C PHE A 100 -11.33 15.13 17.86
N TYR A 101 -12.35 14.66 17.13
CA TYR A 101 -12.85 13.29 17.26
C TYR A 101 -11.98 12.31 16.46
N PRO A 102 -11.22 11.39 17.10
CA PRO A 102 -10.29 10.50 16.39
C PRO A 102 -10.97 9.65 15.33
N THR A 103 -12.14 9.10 15.66
CA THR A 103 -12.94 8.27 14.74
C THR A 103 -13.44 9.04 13.52
N GLN A 104 -13.63 10.35 13.63
CA GLN A 104 -14.08 11.20 12.53
C GLN A 104 -12.91 11.66 11.65
N ILE A 105 -11.79 12.08 12.26
CA ILE A 105 -10.57 12.48 11.53
C ILE A 105 -9.97 11.30 10.77
N MET A 106 -10.07 10.10 11.32
CA MET A 106 -9.63 8.86 10.68
C MET A 106 -10.18 8.69 9.26
N TYR A 107 -11.38 9.18 8.96
CA TYR A 107 -11.92 9.15 7.59
C TYR A 107 -10.97 9.79 6.58
N PHE A 108 -10.40 10.97 6.91
CA PHE A 108 -9.46 11.66 6.02
C PHE A 108 -8.11 10.95 5.95
N LEU A 109 -7.62 10.42 7.08
CA LEU A 109 -6.37 9.67 7.13
C LEU A 109 -6.45 8.42 6.22
N VAL A 110 -7.55 7.68 6.30
CA VAL A 110 -7.82 6.52 5.45
C VAL A 110 -7.88 6.92 3.98
N TRP A 111 -8.53 8.03 3.63
CA TRP A 111 -8.56 8.49 2.25
C TRP A 111 -7.18 8.87 1.70
N ILE A 112 -6.35 9.53 2.51
CA ILE A 112 -4.99 9.87 2.09
C ILE A 112 -4.13 8.61 1.97
N GLN A 113 -4.27 7.65 2.89
CA GLN A 113 -3.64 6.32 2.77
C GLN A 113 -4.03 5.64 1.45
N ILE A 114 -5.32 5.62 1.10
CA ILE A 114 -5.83 5.02 -0.14
C ILE A 114 -5.16 5.68 -1.36
N LEU A 115 -5.04 7.01 -1.38
CA LEU A 115 -4.38 7.73 -2.47
C LEU A 115 -2.94 7.27 -2.68
N PHE A 116 -2.15 7.18 -1.61
CA PHE A 116 -0.78 6.68 -1.69
C PHE A 116 -0.71 5.22 -2.16
N ASN A 117 -1.62 4.35 -1.69
CA ASN A 117 -1.71 2.96 -2.18
C ASN A 117 -2.08 2.89 -3.67
N ARG A 118 -2.92 3.82 -4.17
CA ARG A 118 -3.21 3.91 -5.61
C ARG A 118 -2.00 4.40 -6.40
N VAL A 119 -1.21 5.33 -5.87
CA VAL A 119 0.08 5.71 -6.46
C VAL A 119 1.03 4.51 -6.48
N THR A 120 1.20 3.78 -5.38
CA THR A 120 2.00 2.52 -5.32
C THR A 120 1.55 1.52 -6.37
N THR A 121 0.24 1.36 -6.58
CA THR A 121 -0.32 0.49 -7.63
C THR A 121 0.10 0.95 -9.03
N GLY A 122 -0.04 2.24 -9.33
CA GLY A 122 0.39 2.79 -10.62
C GLY A 122 1.91 2.75 -10.83
N MET A 123 2.70 2.95 -9.77
CA MET A 123 4.15 2.79 -9.79
C MET A 123 4.56 1.34 -10.10
N THR A 124 3.88 0.37 -9.48
CA THR A 124 4.11 -1.05 -9.75
C THR A 124 3.76 -1.40 -11.19
N ALA A 125 2.65 -0.88 -11.72
CA ALA A 125 2.27 -1.02 -13.13
C ALA A 125 3.31 -0.41 -14.09
N TRP A 126 3.85 0.75 -13.75
CA TRP A 126 4.91 1.38 -14.53
C TRP A 126 6.20 0.57 -14.53
N ILE A 127 6.66 0.13 -13.35
CA ILE A 127 7.89 -0.66 -13.21
C ILE A 127 7.79 -1.97 -13.99
N ILE A 128 6.64 -2.66 -13.93
CA ILE A 128 6.49 -3.91 -14.68
C ILE A 128 6.40 -3.67 -16.19
N PHE A 129 5.75 -2.58 -16.61
CA PHE A 129 5.73 -2.16 -18.01
C PHE A 129 7.13 -1.87 -18.55
N GLU A 130 7.96 -1.12 -17.81
CA GLU A 130 9.36 -0.89 -18.15
C GLU A 130 10.10 -2.23 -18.37
N ARG A 131 9.85 -3.24 -17.53
CA ARG A 131 10.47 -4.57 -17.69
C ARG A 131 9.95 -5.35 -18.88
N CYS A 132 8.65 -5.31 -19.16
CA CYS A 132 8.11 -5.92 -20.37
C CYS A 132 8.74 -5.30 -21.62
N LEU A 133 8.88 -3.97 -21.66
CA LEU A 133 9.56 -3.29 -22.76
C LEU A 133 11.04 -3.64 -22.87
N CYS A 134 11.77 -3.81 -21.76
CA CYS A 134 13.16 -4.27 -21.79
C CYS A 134 13.32 -5.62 -22.49
N ILE A 135 12.32 -6.50 -22.37
CA ILE A 135 12.33 -7.84 -22.98
C ILE A 135 11.92 -7.77 -24.46
N VAL A 136 10.89 -7.00 -24.78
CA VAL A 136 10.36 -6.92 -26.16
C VAL A 136 11.25 -6.06 -27.06
N LEU A 137 11.79 -4.95 -26.55
CA LEU A 137 12.53 -3.95 -27.31
C LEU A 137 13.91 -3.61 -26.67
N PRO A 138 14.82 -4.58 -26.48
CA PRO A 138 16.08 -4.39 -25.75
C PRO A 138 17.00 -3.31 -26.36
N LEU A 139 16.96 -3.11 -27.69
CA LEU A 139 17.80 -2.12 -28.38
C LEU A 139 17.23 -0.71 -28.34
N LYS A 140 15.91 -0.54 -28.16
CA LYS A 140 15.25 0.77 -28.17
C LYS A 140 14.92 1.29 -26.77
N ILE A 141 15.00 0.44 -25.73
CA ILE A 141 14.55 0.79 -24.38
C ILE A 141 15.21 2.06 -23.84
N LYS A 142 16.52 2.25 -24.04
CA LYS A 142 17.25 3.43 -23.54
C LYS A 142 16.82 4.74 -24.22
N SER A 143 16.23 4.67 -25.41
CA SER A 143 15.67 5.82 -26.12
C SER A 143 14.20 6.07 -25.73
N ILE A 144 13.47 5.00 -25.41
CA ILE A 144 12.06 5.07 -24.99
C ILE A 144 11.95 5.53 -23.53
N ILE A 145 12.58 4.80 -22.62
CA ILE A 145 12.56 5.04 -21.18
C ILE A 145 13.82 5.79 -20.79
N THR A 146 13.65 7.08 -20.50
CA THR A 146 14.72 7.98 -20.07
C THR A 146 14.42 8.52 -18.68
N PRO A 147 15.43 8.89 -17.87
CA PRO A 147 15.24 9.45 -16.53
C PRO A 147 14.20 10.57 -16.45
N ARG A 148 14.24 11.50 -17.41
CA ARG A 148 13.31 12.64 -17.45
C ARG A 148 11.88 12.19 -17.70
N ARG A 149 11.66 11.27 -18.66
CA ARG A 149 10.33 10.74 -18.96
C ARG A 149 9.76 9.94 -17.80
N THR A 150 10.58 9.12 -17.15
CA THR A 150 10.19 8.38 -15.93
C THR A 150 9.79 9.35 -14.82
N LEU A 151 10.58 10.40 -14.55
CA LEU A 151 10.24 11.40 -13.55
C LEU A 151 8.92 12.14 -13.89
N THR A 152 8.74 12.57 -15.15
CA THR A 152 7.50 13.21 -15.59
C THR A 152 6.30 12.29 -15.41
N PHE A 153 6.42 11.01 -15.75
CA PHE A 153 5.36 10.02 -15.52
C PHE A 153 5.00 9.90 -14.04
N ILE A 154 5.99 9.79 -13.14
CA ILE A 154 5.76 9.68 -11.69
C ILE A 154 5.01 10.91 -11.17
N ILE A 155 5.45 12.11 -11.57
CA ILE A 155 4.80 13.36 -11.15
C ILE A 155 3.36 13.42 -11.68
N ALA A 156 3.15 13.09 -12.96
CA ALA A 156 1.82 13.07 -13.57
C ALA A 156 0.89 12.05 -12.90
N LEU A 157 1.40 10.86 -12.57
CA LEU A 157 0.65 9.82 -11.86
C LEU A 157 0.22 10.31 -10.47
N ASN A 158 1.12 10.95 -9.72
CA ASN A 158 0.79 11.53 -8.41
C ASN A 158 -0.29 12.61 -8.55
N VAL A 159 -0.10 13.59 -9.44
CA VAL A 159 -1.09 14.67 -9.64
C VAL A 159 -2.46 14.10 -10.02
N MET A 160 -2.50 13.12 -10.93
CA MET A 160 -3.74 12.49 -11.36
C MET A 160 -4.46 11.79 -10.21
N MET A 161 -3.75 10.98 -9.41
CA MET A 161 -4.34 10.25 -8.28
C MET A 161 -4.79 11.17 -7.15
N PHE A 162 -4.02 12.20 -6.81
CA PHE A 162 -4.44 13.14 -5.77
C PHE A 162 -5.63 14.01 -6.21
N SER A 163 -5.68 14.38 -7.50
CA SER A 163 -6.80 15.15 -8.05
C SER A 163 -8.11 14.35 -8.05
N SER A 164 -8.07 13.02 -8.20
CA SER A 164 -9.28 12.19 -8.20
C SER A 164 -9.99 12.12 -6.85
N ALA A 165 -9.33 12.49 -5.74
CA ALA A 165 -9.95 12.55 -4.42
C ALA A 165 -10.59 13.90 -4.08
N ILE A 166 -10.43 14.94 -4.91
CA ILE A 166 -11.04 16.25 -4.67
C ILE A 166 -12.55 16.15 -4.42
N PRO A 167 -13.35 15.37 -5.19
CA PRO A 167 -14.79 15.23 -4.92
C PRO A 167 -15.10 14.65 -3.54
N VAL A 168 -14.25 13.74 -3.04
CA VAL A 168 -14.41 13.12 -1.71
C VAL A 168 -14.25 14.17 -0.61
N PHE A 169 -13.16 14.93 -0.65
CA PHE A 169 -12.86 15.97 0.35
C PHE A 169 -13.77 17.20 0.21
N TYR A 170 -14.33 17.43 -0.98
CA TYR A 170 -15.38 18.42 -1.17
C TYR A 170 -16.68 18.00 -0.49
N ALA A 171 -17.05 16.72 -0.61
CA ALA A 171 -18.31 16.16 -0.10
C ALA A 171 -18.31 15.94 1.42
N THR A 172 -17.14 15.67 2.01
CA THR A 172 -16.95 15.50 3.45
C THR A 172 -15.88 16.47 3.92
N ARG A 173 -16.24 17.40 4.81
CA ARG A 173 -15.38 18.51 5.24
C ARG A 173 -15.07 18.43 6.73
N ILE A 174 -13.87 18.87 7.10
CA ILE A 174 -13.50 19.08 8.50
C ILE A 174 -14.14 20.38 8.97
N VAL A 175 -14.87 20.33 10.07
CA VAL A 175 -15.54 21.50 10.67
C VAL A 175 -15.37 21.52 12.18
N TRP A 176 -15.50 22.71 12.78
CA TRP A 176 -15.61 22.85 14.23
C TRP A 176 -17.03 22.51 14.66
N LEU A 177 -17.16 21.55 15.58
CA LEU A 177 -18.41 21.14 16.21
C LEU A 177 -18.36 21.53 17.69
N PHE A 178 -19.47 22.02 18.23
CA PHE A 178 -19.58 22.26 19.66
C PHE A 178 -19.90 20.95 20.38
N ASP A 179 -18.97 20.46 21.21
CA ASP A 179 -19.18 19.29 22.05
C ASP A 179 -19.79 19.73 23.39
N SER A 180 -21.10 19.55 23.54
CA SER A 180 -21.82 19.90 24.77
C SER A 180 -21.36 19.10 26.01
N ARG A 181 -20.78 17.91 25.83
CA ARG A 181 -20.28 17.09 26.96
C ARG A 181 -18.95 17.62 27.49
N ARG A 182 -18.10 18.12 26.58
CA ARG A 182 -16.77 18.67 26.90
C ARG A 182 -16.79 20.19 27.05
N ASN A 183 -17.93 20.83 26.78
CA ASN A 183 -18.13 22.28 26.76
C ASN A 183 -17.07 23.03 25.93
N LYS A 184 -16.70 22.49 24.75
CA LYS A 184 -15.67 23.08 23.89
C LYS A 184 -15.90 22.78 22.41
N SER A 185 -15.32 23.60 21.55
CA SER A 185 -15.31 23.35 20.10
C SER A 185 -14.23 22.31 19.76
N VAL A 186 -14.62 21.26 19.04
CA VAL A 186 -13.75 20.15 18.62
C VAL A 186 -13.87 19.93 17.11
N LEU A 187 -12.79 19.50 16.46
CA LEU A 187 -12.82 19.19 15.04
C LEU A 187 -13.54 17.85 14.79
N GLY A 188 -14.45 17.87 13.83
CA GLY A 188 -15.18 16.69 13.36
C GLY A 188 -15.46 16.77 11.87
N ILE A 189 -16.37 15.93 11.39
CA ILE A 189 -16.78 15.88 9.99
C ILE A 189 -18.20 16.42 9.79
N ALA A 190 -18.39 17.19 8.73
CA ALA A 190 -19.71 17.51 8.18
C ALA A 190 -19.80 17.01 6.73
N ARG A 191 -20.99 16.56 6.36
CA ARG A 191 -21.31 16.08 5.00
C ARG A 191 -22.29 17.04 4.34
N ILE A 192 -22.06 17.35 3.07
CA ILE A 192 -22.99 18.19 2.29
C ILE A 192 -24.25 17.41 1.90
N ALA A 193 -25.34 18.10 1.55
CA ALA A 193 -26.63 17.47 1.22
C ALA A 193 -26.55 16.39 0.12
N HIS A 194 -25.73 16.61 -0.92
CA HIS A 194 -25.54 15.68 -2.04
C HIS A 194 -24.35 14.71 -1.83
N ASN A 195 -23.92 14.49 -0.59
CA ASN A 195 -22.73 13.69 -0.27
C ASN A 195 -22.82 12.27 -0.85
N ALA A 196 -23.97 11.58 -0.71
CA ALA A 196 -24.13 10.21 -1.17
C ALA A 196 -23.86 10.06 -2.68
N TYR A 197 -24.44 10.94 -3.49
CA TYR A 197 -24.24 10.96 -4.93
C TYR A 197 -22.77 11.24 -5.30
N ILE A 198 -22.15 12.26 -4.69
CA ILE A 198 -20.76 12.61 -4.97
C ILE A 198 -19.80 11.50 -4.54
N GLN A 199 -20.04 10.86 -3.40
CA GLN A 199 -19.25 9.72 -2.93
C GLN A 199 -19.38 8.51 -3.87
N GLN A 200 -20.56 8.27 -4.44
CA GLN A 200 -20.75 7.20 -5.42
C GLN A 200 -19.96 7.49 -6.72
N VAL A 201 -20.01 8.71 -7.25
CA VAL A 201 -19.22 9.10 -8.41
C VAL A 201 -17.72 9.01 -8.11
N ALA A 202 -17.30 9.54 -6.96
CA ALA A 202 -15.91 9.48 -6.53
C ALA A 202 -15.40 8.06 -6.35
N PHE A 203 -16.25 7.14 -5.86
CA PHE A 203 -15.94 5.73 -5.74
C PHE A 203 -15.56 5.12 -7.10
N TRP A 204 -16.34 5.36 -8.15
CA TRP A 204 -16.01 4.85 -9.49
C TRP A 204 -14.71 5.45 -10.03
N ILE A 205 -14.55 6.78 -9.93
CA ILE A 205 -13.34 7.49 -10.38
C ILE A 205 -12.09 6.90 -9.70
N ASN A 206 -12.14 6.64 -8.39
CA ASN A 206 -10.98 6.19 -7.61
C ASN A 206 -10.74 4.67 -7.66
N ASN A 207 -11.61 3.87 -8.30
CA ASN A 207 -11.46 2.42 -8.36
C ASN A 207 -11.23 1.87 -9.78
N ILE A 208 -11.74 2.51 -10.84
CA ILE A 208 -11.60 2.00 -12.23
C ILE A 208 -10.12 1.87 -12.63
N LEU A 209 -9.34 2.94 -12.45
CA LEU A 209 -7.94 2.98 -12.88
C LEU A 209 -7.05 2.00 -12.08
N PRO A 210 -7.12 1.94 -10.74
CA PRO A 210 -6.39 0.93 -9.97
C PRO A 210 -6.76 -0.52 -10.32
N ILE A 211 -8.03 -0.82 -10.60
CA ILE A 211 -8.44 -2.16 -11.05
C ILE A 211 -7.81 -2.50 -12.40
N SER A 212 -7.79 -1.52 -13.32
CA SER A 212 -7.14 -1.69 -14.62
C SER A 212 -5.63 -1.93 -14.47
N PHE A 213 -4.97 -1.21 -13.57
CA PHE A 213 -3.56 -1.47 -13.24
C PHE A 213 -3.34 -2.84 -12.60
N PHE A 214 -4.21 -3.29 -11.69
CA PHE A 214 -4.11 -4.63 -11.10
C PHE A 214 -4.19 -5.74 -12.16
N ILE A 215 -5.16 -5.65 -13.08
CA ILE A 215 -5.29 -6.58 -14.21
C ILE A 215 -4.03 -6.54 -15.09
N PHE A 216 -3.56 -5.34 -15.43
CA PHE A 216 -2.37 -5.13 -16.23
C PHE A 216 -1.11 -5.72 -15.57
N ILE A 217 -0.89 -5.48 -14.27
CA ILE A 217 0.22 -6.03 -13.49
C ILE A 217 0.17 -7.55 -13.51
N THR A 218 -1.01 -8.13 -13.32
CA THR A 218 -1.20 -9.59 -13.32
C THR A 218 -0.80 -10.20 -14.66
N VAL A 219 -1.33 -9.67 -15.76
CA VAL A 219 -1.00 -10.13 -17.12
C VAL A 219 0.50 -9.99 -17.41
N CYS A 220 1.07 -8.82 -17.13
CA CYS A 220 2.49 -8.55 -17.36
C CYS A 220 3.39 -9.47 -16.50
N THR A 221 3.00 -9.75 -15.25
CA THR A 221 3.74 -10.66 -14.37
C THR A 221 3.79 -12.06 -14.95
N VAL A 222 2.66 -12.56 -15.45
CA VAL A 222 2.60 -13.89 -16.12
C VAL A 222 3.52 -13.92 -17.34
N ILE A 223 3.53 -12.86 -18.16
CA ILE A 223 4.42 -12.75 -19.33
C ILE A 223 5.90 -12.77 -18.88
N LEU A 224 6.27 -11.99 -17.85
CA LEU A 224 7.63 -11.94 -17.33
C LEU A 224 8.08 -13.29 -16.77
N VAL A 225 7.23 -13.98 -16.01
CA VAL A 225 7.53 -15.32 -15.47
C VAL A 225 7.81 -16.31 -16.60
N LYS A 226 6.94 -16.36 -17.63
CA LYS A 226 7.14 -17.24 -18.79
C LYS A 226 8.42 -16.90 -19.56
N SER A 227 8.72 -15.62 -19.73
CA SER A 227 9.96 -15.17 -20.39
C SER A 227 11.21 -15.58 -19.61
N LEU A 228 11.20 -15.41 -18.28
CA LEU A 228 12.30 -15.82 -17.41
C LEU A 228 12.53 -17.34 -17.47
N GLN A 229 11.47 -18.14 -17.46
CA GLN A 229 11.55 -19.60 -17.59
C GLN A 229 12.14 -20.03 -18.95
N LYS A 230 11.70 -19.40 -20.05
CA LYS A 230 12.25 -19.67 -21.39
C LYS A 230 13.74 -19.35 -21.45
N ASN A 231 14.15 -18.22 -20.89
CA ASN A 231 15.56 -17.79 -20.86
C ASN A 231 16.44 -18.71 -19.99
N SER A 232 15.90 -19.25 -18.89
CA SER A 232 16.62 -20.23 -18.06
C SER A 232 16.87 -21.53 -18.83
N LYS A 233 15.82 -22.08 -19.45
CA LYS A 233 15.92 -23.33 -20.25
C LYS A 233 16.81 -23.19 -21.47
N TRP A 234 16.85 -22.00 -22.09
CA TRP A 234 17.77 -21.74 -23.20
C TRP A 234 19.23 -21.79 -22.72
N LYS A 235 19.54 -21.15 -21.59
CA LYS A 235 20.90 -21.12 -21.02
C LYS A 235 21.41 -22.52 -20.63
N GLU A 236 20.54 -23.39 -20.14
CA GLU A 236 20.88 -24.80 -19.87
C GLU A 236 21.24 -25.58 -21.14
N LYS A 237 20.66 -25.20 -22.30
CA LYS A 237 20.89 -25.88 -23.58
C LYS A 237 22.06 -25.29 -24.39
N SER A 238 22.45 -24.04 -24.14
CA SER A 238 23.50 -23.33 -24.89
C SER A 238 24.74 -23.07 -24.02
N VAL A 239 25.70 -23.99 -24.03
CA VAL A 239 26.95 -23.94 -23.24
C VAL A 239 28.01 -22.97 -23.82
N SER A 240 27.79 -22.36 -25.00
CA SER A 240 28.88 -21.87 -25.85
C SER A 240 28.94 -20.36 -26.16
N SER A 241 28.48 -19.44 -25.31
CA SER A 241 28.61 -17.99 -25.64
C SER A 241 28.91 -17.10 -24.44
N GLN A 242 30.21 -16.88 -24.19
CA GLN A 242 30.75 -16.28 -22.96
C GLN A 242 30.70 -14.73 -22.91
N SER A 243 30.59 -14.04 -24.06
CA SER A 243 30.64 -12.56 -24.13
C SER A 243 29.27 -11.86 -24.02
N HIS A 244 28.17 -12.47 -24.52
CA HIS A 244 26.80 -11.96 -24.35
C HIS A 244 26.15 -12.36 -23.01
N ALA A 245 26.74 -13.29 -22.27
CA ALA A 245 26.18 -13.86 -21.05
C ALA A 245 26.15 -12.88 -19.86
N VAL A 246 27.13 -11.97 -19.75
CA VAL A 246 27.29 -11.08 -18.58
C VAL A 246 26.22 -9.99 -18.54
N THR A 247 25.96 -9.28 -19.64
CA THR A 247 24.90 -8.25 -19.73
C THR A 247 23.51 -8.88 -19.62
N SER A 248 23.30 -10.05 -20.24
CA SER A 248 22.08 -10.86 -20.07
C SER A 248 21.82 -11.22 -18.60
N SER A 249 22.86 -11.58 -17.84
CA SER A 249 22.71 -12.01 -16.44
C SER A 249 22.26 -10.87 -15.51
N ARG A 250 22.75 -9.64 -15.74
CA ARG A 250 22.39 -8.46 -14.93
C ARG A 250 20.93 -8.06 -15.16
N ASP A 251 20.51 -7.98 -16.42
CA ASP A 251 19.14 -7.61 -16.76
C ASP A 251 18.15 -8.70 -16.28
N THR A 252 18.56 -9.98 -16.32
CA THR A 252 17.78 -11.09 -15.75
C THR A 252 17.56 -10.93 -14.25
N LYS A 253 18.56 -10.49 -13.48
CA LYS A 253 18.42 -10.27 -12.02
C LYS A 253 17.43 -9.15 -11.72
N VAL A 254 17.50 -8.03 -12.45
CA VAL A 254 16.57 -6.90 -12.28
C VAL A 254 15.15 -7.28 -12.67
N VAL A 255 14.96 -8.00 -13.78
CA VAL A 255 13.65 -8.52 -14.18
C VAL A 255 13.10 -9.46 -13.10
N ARG A 256 13.90 -10.42 -12.62
CA ARG A 256 13.49 -11.35 -11.56
C ARG A 256 13.08 -10.62 -10.27
N MET A 257 13.85 -9.61 -9.87
CA MET A 257 13.53 -8.78 -8.71
C MET A 257 12.16 -8.10 -8.86
N VAL A 258 11.92 -7.43 -10.00
CA VAL A 258 10.64 -6.76 -10.27
C VAL A 258 9.48 -7.76 -10.37
N THR A 259 9.69 -8.93 -10.96
CA THR A 259 8.67 -9.99 -11.00
C THR A 259 8.27 -10.43 -9.59
N ILE A 260 9.22 -10.53 -8.65
CA ILE A 260 8.92 -10.88 -7.25
C ILE A 260 8.16 -9.75 -6.55
N ILE A 261 8.56 -8.48 -6.73
CA ILE A 261 7.81 -7.32 -6.22
C ILE A 261 6.36 -7.36 -6.71
N SER A 262 6.17 -7.62 -8.01
CA SER A 262 4.84 -7.68 -8.62
C SER A 262 4.03 -8.88 -8.12
N ALA A 263 4.68 -10.03 -7.87
CA ALA A 263 4.02 -11.20 -7.28
C ALA A 263 3.56 -10.94 -5.84
N VAL A 264 4.39 -10.29 -5.01
CA VAL A 264 4.01 -9.84 -3.66
C VAL A 264 2.82 -8.89 -3.72
N PHE A 265 2.86 -7.92 -4.63
CA PHE A 265 1.74 -7.01 -4.88
C PHE A 265 0.45 -7.76 -5.21
N ILE A 266 0.49 -8.71 -6.16
CA ILE A 266 -0.70 -9.50 -6.53
C ILE A 266 -1.25 -10.27 -5.33
N VAL A 267 -0.39 -10.96 -4.58
CA VAL A 267 -0.82 -11.73 -3.40
C VAL A 267 -1.47 -10.84 -2.34
N CYS A 268 -0.93 -9.64 -2.12
CA CYS A 268 -1.46 -8.71 -1.11
C CYS A 268 -2.76 -8.02 -1.57
N TYR A 269 -2.89 -7.69 -2.85
CA TYR A 269 -4.05 -6.95 -3.36
C TYR A 269 -5.19 -7.83 -3.90
N ALA A 270 -4.92 -9.10 -4.26
CA ALA A 270 -5.94 -10.03 -4.76
C ALA A 270 -7.12 -10.25 -3.78
N PRO A 271 -6.90 -10.45 -2.45
CA PRO A 271 -8.02 -10.57 -1.51
C PRO A 271 -8.93 -9.33 -1.54
N GLY A 272 -8.35 -8.14 -1.65
CA GLY A 272 -9.10 -6.89 -1.75
C GLY A 272 -9.92 -6.79 -3.03
N ALA A 273 -9.37 -7.23 -4.16
CA ALA A 273 -10.10 -7.30 -5.43
C ALA A 273 -11.28 -8.27 -5.36
N VAL A 274 -11.11 -9.44 -4.72
CA VAL A 274 -12.19 -10.41 -4.52
C VAL A 274 -13.29 -9.85 -3.63
N VAL A 275 -12.94 -9.23 -2.50
CA VAL A 275 -13.90 -8.59 -1.60
C VAL A 275 -14.65 -7.45 -2.30
N PHE A 276 -13.96 -6.67 -3.13
CA PHE A 276 -14.58 -5.61 -3.91
C PHE A 276 -15.64 -6.16 -4.89
N ILE A 277 -15.31 -7.23 -5.63
CA ILE A 277 -16.28 -7.90 -6.52
C ILE A 277 -17.46 -8.45 -5.71
N PHE A 278 -17.19 -9.05 -4.54
CA PHE A 278 -18.24 -9.59 -3.68
C PHE A 278 -19.21 -8.50 -3.21
N ILE A 279 -18.71 -7.33 -2.80
CA ILE A 279 -19.55 -6.18 -2.40
C ILE A 279 -20.36 -5.62 -3.57
N LEU A 280 -19.83 -5.65 -4.79
CA LEU A 280 -20.59 -5.24 -5.98
C LEU A 280 -21.77 -6.18 -6.28
N ILE A 281 -21.61 -7.48 -6.03
CA ILE A 281 -22.66 -8.49 -6.23
C ILE A 281 -23.67 -8.48 -5.09
N TYR A 282 -23.22 -8.23 -3.85
CA TYR A 282 -24.04 -8.21 -2.64
C TYR A 282 -23.95 -6.86 -1.92
N PRO A 283 -24.72 -5.84 -2.36
CA PRO A 283 -24.68 -4.50 -1.77
C PRO A 283 -25.06 -4.44 -0.28
N GLU A 284 -25.80 -5.44 0.21
CA GLU A 284 -26.16 -5.58 1.63
C GLU A 284 -24.95 -5.85 2.54
N MET A 285 -23.83 -6.24 1.96
CA MET A 285 -22.51 -6.41 2.62
C MET A 285 -21.63 -5.16 2.45
N ALA A 286 -22.19 -4.03 2.02
CA ALA A 286 -21.48 -2.76 1.97
C ALA A 286 -21.27 -2.20 3.40
N TYR A 287 -20.41 -1.18 3.51
CA TYR A 287 -20.01 -0.55 4.78
C TYR A 287 -21.18 0.02 5.63
N ALA A 288 -22.34 0.25 5.01
CA ALA A 288 -23.58 0.71 5.65
C ALA A 288 -24.66 -0.39 5.78
N GLY A 289 -24.33 -1.62 5.41
CA GLY A 289 -25.26 -2.76 5.43
C GLY A 289 -25.37 -3.43 6.80
N LYS A 290 -26.23 -4.46 6.87
CA LYS A 290 -26.56 -5.18 8.12
C LYS A 290 -25.33 -5.81 8.79
N GLN A 291 -24.30 -6.16 8.02
CA GLN A 291 -23.08 -6.83 8.48
C GLN A 291 -21.87 -5.88 8.64
N LYS A 292 -22.09 -4.64 9.08
CA LYS A 292 -21.03 -3.61 9.24
C LYS A 292 -19.78 -4.10 9.97
N ASN A 293 -19.95 -4.91 11.02
CA ASN A 293 -18.84 -5.37 11.86
C ASN A 293 -17.94 -6.37 11.12
N LEU A 294 -18.54 -7.28 10.36
CA LEU A 294 -17.81 -8.20 9.50
C LEU A 294 -17.04 -7.43 8.42
N VAL A 295 -17.67 -6.42 7.82
CA VAL A 295 -17.04 -5.57 6.80
C VAL A 295 -15.83 -4.85 7.40
N VAL A 296 -15.96 -4.23 8.58
CA VAL A 296 -14.83 -3.59 9.27
C VAL A 296 -13.70 -4.59 9.56
N ALA A 297 -14.03 -5.78 10.05
CA ALA A 297 -13.03 -6.83 10.30
C ALA A 297 -12.28 -7.23 9.01
N VAL A 298 -13.00 -7.50 7.93
CA VAL A 298 -12.42 -7.86 6.62
C VAL A 298 -11.52 -6.74 6.10
N PHE A 299 -12.02 -5.49 6.05
CA PHE A 299 -11.21 -4.36 5.57
C PHE A 299 -9.98 -4.11 6.44
N SER A 300 -10.07 -4.33 7.76
CA SER A 300 -8.90 -4.21 8.64
C SER A 300 -7.79 -5.21 8.28
N VAL A 301 -8.13 -6.41 7.79
CA VAL A 301 -7.17 -7.40 7.31
C VAL A 301 -6.62 -7.01 5.93
N LEU A 302 -7.48 -6.56 5.02
CA LEU A 302 -7.05 -6.11 3.68
C LEU A 302 -6.01 -5.00 3.75
N VAL A 303 -6.24 -4.02 4.63
CA VAL A 303 -5.30 -2.92 4.87
C VAL A 303 -3.95 -3.42 5.43
N GLN A 304 -3.92 -4.53 6.19
CA GLN A 304 -2.65 -5.14 6.59
C GLN A 304 -1.90 -5.75 5.40
N PHE A 305 -2.58 -6.39 4.46
CA PHE A 305 -1.93 -6.86 3.24
C PHE A 305 -1.30 -5.71 2.44
N GLU A 306 -1.97 -4.57 2.34
CA GLU A 306 -1.39 -3.37 1.72
C GLU A 306 -0.12 -2.91 2.45
N GLY A 307 -0.13 -2.94 3.79
CA GLY A 307 1.04 -2.66 4.63
C GLY A 307 2.19 -3.65 4.44
N ILE A 308 1.89 -4.95 4.27
CA ILE A 308 2.87 -5.99 3.98
C ILE A 308 3.55 -5.73 2.64
N ASN A 309 2.75 -5.43 1.61
CA ASN A 309 3.27 -5.07 0.28
C ASN A 309 4.26 -3.89 0.36
N ALA A 310 3.86 -2.82 1.05
CA ALA A 310 4.70 -1.63 1.21
C ALA A 310 5.98 -1.90 2.02
N SER A 311 5.95 -2.87 2.93
CA SER A 311 7.08 -3.18 3.83
C SER A 311 8.06 -4.22 3.27
N ALA A 312 7.62 -5.08 2.33
CA ALA A 312 8.41 -6.22 1.84
C ALA A 312 9.59 -5.82 0.95
N ASN A 313 9.52 -4.65 0.32
CA ASN A 313 10.46 -4.20 -0.72
C ASN A 313 11.93 -4.20 -0.26
N ILE A 314 12.21 -3.81 0.99
CA ILE A 314 13.59 -3.77 1.53
C ILE A 314 14.26 -5.16 1.49
N PHE A 315 13.53 -6.22 1.83
CA PHE A 315 14.06 -7.58 1.80
C PHE A 315 14.39 -8.03 0.39
N ILE A 316 13.51 -7.69 -0.56
CA ILE A 316 13.73 -8.00 -1.98
C ILE A 316 14.96 -7.26 -2.50
N TYR A 317 15.13 -5.97 -2.16
CA TYR A 317 16.29 -5.20 -2.60
C TYR A 317 17.60 -5.71 -2.00
N LEU A 318 17.63 -6.01 -0.69
CA LEU A 318 18.82 -6.53 -0.01
C LEU A 318 19.25 -7.91 -0.53
N THR A 319 18.29 -8.77 -0.90
CA THR A 319 18.59 -10.12 -1.37
C THR A 319 18.93 -10.16 -2.86
N MET A 320 18.29 -9.32 -3.68
CA MET A 320 18.34 -9.46 -5.14
C MET A 320 19.10 -8.37 -5.89
N SER A 321 19.33 -7.21 -5.26
CA SER A 321 20.08 -6.11 -5.87
C SER A 321 21.44 -5.95 -5.19
N SER A 322 22.50 -6.45 -5.83
CA SER A 322 23.87 -6.30 -5.34
C SER A 322 24.28 -4.84 -5.20
N LYS A 323 23.82 -3.97 -6.10
CA LYS A 323 24.04 -2.52 -6.03
C LYS A 323 23.37 -1.90 -4.80
N PHE A 324 22.11 -2.28 -4.53
CA PHE A 324 21.39 -1.83 -3.35
C PHE A 324 22.06 -2.30 -2.07
N LYS A 325 22.33 -3.61 -1.97
CA LYS A 325 22.99 -4.22 -0.82
C LYS A 325 24.33 -3.54 -0.51
N SER A 326 25.21 -3.39 -1.50
CA SER A 326 26.51 -2.74 -1.29
C SER A 326 26.37 -1.29 -0.83
N THR A 327 25.43 -0.52 -1.40
CA THR A 327 25.19 0.86 -0.97
C THR A 327 24.65 0.91 0.46
N PHE A 328 23.73 0.01 0.81
CA PHE A 328 23.16 -0.11 2.15
C PHE A 328 24.24 -0.45 3.18
N GLU A 329 25.08 -1.45 2.91
CA GLU A 329 26.18 -1.85 3.81
C GLU A 329 27.19 -0.72 4.00
N ASN A 330 27.53 0.00 2.93
CA ASN A 330 28.45 1.14 3.00
C ASN A 330 27.89 2.30 3.84
N LEU A 331 26.58 2.55 3.77
CA LEU A 331 25.93 3.62 4.53
C LEU A 331 25.70 3.26 6.00
N PHE A 332 25.23 2.03 6.27
CA PHE A 332 24.68 1.67 7.57
C PHE A 332 25.51 0.63 8.33
N CYS A 333 26.24 -0.25 7.66
CA CYS A 333 27.03 -1.31 8.32
C CYS A 333 28.48 -0.88 8.57
N LEU A 334 29.15 -0.25 7.59
CA LEU A 334 30.51 0.27 7.76
C LEU A 334 30.56 1.51 8.66
N TYR A 335 29.49 2.31 8.71
CA TYR A 335 29.37 3.42 9.64
C TYR A 335 29.31 2.93 11.10
N CYS A 336 28.57 1.86 11.37
CA CYS A 336 28.58 1.19 12.68
C CYS A 336 29.97 0.64 13.04
N TYR A 337 30.68 0.00 12.10
CA TYR A 337 32.06 -0.46 12.33
C TYR A 337 33.03 0.68 12.68
N ASN A 338 32.93 1.82 11.97
CA ASN A 338 33.80 2.98 12.21
C ASN A 338 33.45 3.74 13.51
N ILE A 339 32.18 3.76 13.93
CA ILE A 339 31.78 4.30 15.24
C ILE A 339 32.35 3.45 16.37
N THR A 340 32.22 2.12 16.30
CA THR A 340 32.73 1.22 17.34
C THR A 340 34.26 1.33 17.48
N ARG A 341 34.98 1.50 16.36
CA ARG A 341 36.44 1.72 16.37
C ARG A 341 36.84 3.07 16.98
N ARG A 342 36.10 4.15 16.70
CA ARG A 342 36.35 5.48 17.32
C ARG A 342 36.02 5.50 18.80
N SER A 343 34.96 4.78 19.22
CA SER A 343 34.62 4.65 20.64
C SER A 343 35.61 3.79 21.42
N GLY A 344 36.19 2.74 20.80
CA GLY A 344 37.25 1.92 21.42
C GLY A 344 38.62 2.58 21.47
N SER A 345 38.87 3.58 20.63
CA SER A 345 40.11 4.37 20.61
C SER A 345 40.19 5.44 21.71
N ASN A 346 39.08 5.73 22.40
CA ASN A 346 39.01 6.73 23.47
C ASN A 346 38.93 6.11 24.88
N ALA A 347 39.20 4.81 25.02
CA ALA A 347 39.41 4.22 26.35
C ALA A 347 40.70 4.81 26.95
N PRO A 348 40.65 5.49 28.12
CA PRO A 348 41.86 5.97 28.76
C PRO A 348 42.70 4.75 29.14
N GLY A 349 43.88 4.64 28.53
CA GLY A 349 44.89 3.68 28.95
C GLY A 349 45.20 3.93 30.41
N ILE A 350 44.92 2.93 31.25
CA ILE A 350 45.42 2.81 32.60
C ILE A 350 46.95 2.85 32.47
N ARG A 351 47.56 4.01 32.76
CA ARG A 351 48.98 4.10 33.04
C ARG A 351 49.18 3.60 34.48
N ASN A 352 50.13 2.68 34.58
CA ASN A 352 50.63 1.97 35.78
C ASN A 352 50.55 2.74 37.09
#